data_AF-A0A7S2NGE3-F1
#
_entry.id   AF-A0A7S2NGE3-F1
#
_cell.length_a   1.000
_cell.length_b   1.000
_cell.length_c   1.000
_cell.angle_alpha   90.00
_cell.angle_beta   90.00
_cell.angle_gamma   90.00
#
_symmetry.space_group_name_H-M   'P 1'
#
loop_
_entity.id
_entity.type
_entity.pdbx_description
1 polymer ?
#
loop_
_entity_poly.entity_id
_entity_poly.type
_entity_poly.pdbx_seq_one_letter_code
_entity_poly.pdbx_strand_id
1 'polypeptide(L)'
;VRIAFWRANPSFGLWIDKDKDGKKDKEEPLPVAAALSAMLNDVVLPRAKRENSAAFKAKEMQDPKLLAVLDAYKPRLKEWYDKKISDDSEGPRMGIISDKLGFEEWLRVCDRQDIVGEWEVEQMSEITGDESTKGNVKTRLSIPTVKACFMDSQNQEQLGVGQADSTSEQAVLDFDEWLECLARMGCAKYSAIRQMEPAAKVKACLQNFFGESSEEECMREGTYIRAV
;
A
#
# COMPACT_ATOMS: atom_id res chain seq x y z
N VAL A 1 23.73 10.89 -6.55
CA VAL A 1 24.67 11.30 -7.63
C VAL A 1 26.10 10.79 -7.40
N ARG A 2 26.79 11.15 -6.32
CA ARG A 2 28.17 10.64 -6.05
C ARG A 2 28.27 9.11 -6.01
N ILE A 3 27.31 8.43 -5.39
CA ILE A 3 27.26 6.96 -5.34
C ILE A 3 27.18 6.35 -6.75
N ALA A 4 26.43 6.97 -7.67
CA ALA A 4 26.28 6.49 -9.05
C ALA A 4 27.61 6.57 -9.79
N PHE A 5 28.34 7.69 -9.64
CA PHE A 5 29.64 7.90 -10.27
C PHE A 5 30.69 6.90 -9.78
N TRP A 6 30.79 6.67 -8.47
CA TRP A 6 31.74 5.70 -7.91
C TRP A 6 31.40 4.25 -8.25
N ARG A 7 30.11 3.92 -8.39
CA ARG A 7 29.70 2.59 -8.87
C ARG A 7 30.05 2.37 -10.34
N ALA A 8 29.86 3.39 -11.17
CA ALA A 8 30.21 3.32 -12.59
C ALA A 8 31.72 3.40 -12.85
N ASN A 9 32.48 4.01 -11.93
CA ASN A 9 33.93 4.16 -12.03
C ASN A 9 34.65 3.69 -10.75
N PRO A 10 34.70 2.37 -10.46
CA PRO A 10 35.25 1.85 -9.21
C PRO A 10 36.75 2.12 -9.04
N SER A 11 37.46 2.23 -10.16
CA SER A 11 38.90 2.49 -10.25
C SER A 11 39.28 3.97 -10.23
N PHE A 12 38.29 4.87 -10.23
CA PHE A 12 38.55 6.29 -10.36
C PHE A 12 39.45 6.80 -9.24
N GLY A 13 40.56 7.45 -9.62
CA GLY A 13 41.55 7.97 -8.67
C GLY A 13 42.60 6.97 -8.19
N LEU A 14 42.46 5.66 -8.48
CA LEU A 14 43.51 4.67 -8.21
C LEU A 14 44.68 4.80 -9.19
N TRP A 15 45.86 4.34 -8.78
CA TRP A 15 46.99 4.15 -9.68
C TRP A 15 46.88 2.75 -10.30
N ILE A 16 46.56 2.71 -11.58
CA ILE A 16 46.39 1.48 -12.34
C ILE A 16 47.40 1.49 -13.47
N ASP A 17 48.18 0.42 -13.52
CA ASP A 17 49.24 0.15 -14.48
C ASP A 17 49.05 -1.32 -14.90
N LYS A 18 48.16 -1.54 -15.88
CA LYS A 18 47.79 -2.90 -16.33
C LYS A 18 48.88 -3.54 -17.18
N ASP A 19 49.66 -2.73 -17.91
CA ASP A 19 50.73 -3.19 -18.79
C ASP A 19 52.11 -3.26 -18.10
N LYS A 20 52.21 -2.79 -16.85
CA LYS A 20 53.41 -2.77 -16.01
C LYS A 20 54.53 -1.91 -16.61
N ASP A 21 54.17 -0.88 -17.37
CA ASP A 21 55.13 0.02 -18.00
C ASP A 21 55.63 1.12 -17.04
N GLY A 22 55.14 1.15 -15.80
CA GLY A 22 55.50 2.11 -14.77
C GLY A 22 54.77 3.46 -14.91
N LYS A 23 53.83 3.59 -15.84
CA LYS A 23 52.96 4.77 -16.01
C LYS A 23 51.52 4.43 -15.63
N LYS A 24 50.77 5.47 -15.29
CA LYS A 24 49.35 5.35 -15.03
C LYS A 24 48.59 5.29 -16.33
N ASP A 25 47.77 4.25 -16.48
CA ASP A 25 46.81 4.13 -17.55
C ASP A 25 45.82 5.30 -17.53
N LYS A 26 45.57 5.89 -18.69
CA LYS A 26 44.50 6.87 -18.85
C LYS A 26 43.17 6.13 -18.84
N GLU A 27 42.44 6.24 -17.73
CA GLU A 27 41.04 5.85 -17.70
C GLU A 27 40.17 7.04 -18.11
N GLU A 28 39.26 6.83 -19.05
CA GLU A 28 38.19 7.78 -19.35
C GLU A 28 36.98 7.45 -18.47
N PRO A 29 36.74 8.22 -17.39
CA PRO A 29 35.63 7.94 -16.50
C PRO A 29 34.29 8.25 -17.17
N LEU A 30 33.28 7.43 -16.88
CA LEU A 30 31.91 7.70 -17.26
C LEU A 30 31.44 9.02 -16.62
N PRO A 31 30.98 10.01 -17.40
CA PRO A 31 30.54 11.30 -16.87
C PRO A 31 29.43 11.16 -15.84
N VAL A 32 29.39 12.07 -14.87
CA VAL A 32 28.43 12.03 -13.74
C VAL A 32 26.98 11.91 -14.20
N ALA A 33 26.58 12.63 -15.26
CA ALA A 33 25.23 12.57 -15.81
C ALA A 33 24.90 11.18 -16.40
N ALA A 34 25.84 10.58 -17.14
CA ALA A 34 25.69 9.24 -17.70
C ALA A 34 25.69 8.16 -16.60
N ALA A 35 26.55 8.28 -15.58
CA ALA A 35 26.57 7.38 -14.43
C ALA A 35 25.26 7.43 -13.63
N LEU A 36 24.69 8.63 -13.45
CA LEU A 36 23.37 8.79 -12.81
C LEU A 36 22.27 8.16 -13.67
N SER A 37 22.27 8.42 -14.98
CA SER A 37 21.30 7.85 -15.91
C SER A 37 21.34 6.32 -15.92
N ALA A 38 22.52 5.72 -15.97
CA ALA A 38 22.71 4.27 -15.91
C ALA A 38 22.21 3.70 -14.57
N MET A 39 22.59 4.32 -13.43
CA MET A 39 22.08 3.88 -12.13
C MET A 39 20.55 3.96 -12.04
N LEU A 40 19.94 5.02 -12.57
CA LEU A 40 18.50 5.17 -12.59
C LEU A 40 17.85 4.09 -13.45
N ASN A 41 18.27 3.94 -14.71
CA ASN A 41 17.63 3.03 -15.66
C ASN A 41 17.90 1.55 -15.40
N ASP A 42 19.09 1.19 -14.89
CA ASP A 42 19.49 -0.21 -14.78
C ASP A 42 19.27 -0.78 -13.39
N VAL A 43 19.23 0.07 -12.36
CA VAL A 43 19.16 -0.37 -10.96
C VAL A 43 17.91 0.13 -10.25
N VAL A 44 17.63 1.44 -10.33
CA VAL A 44 16.56 2.05 -9.54
C VAL A 44 15.20 1.81 -10.19
N LEU A 45 15.00 2.25 -11.43
CA LEU A 45 13.72 2.17 -12.14
C LEU A 45 13.22 0.74 -12.36
N PRO A 46 14.05 -0.27 -12.66
CA PRO A 46 13.58 -1.64 -12.80
C PRO A 46 13.10 -2.24 -11.48
N ARG A 47 13.64 -1.76 -10.36
CA ARG A 47 13.30 -2.21 -9.00
C ARG A 47 12.34 -1.26 -8.29
N ALA A 48 12.03 -0.11 -8.90
CA ALA A 48 11.11 0.86 -8.36
C ALA A 48 9.71 0.24 -8.39
N LYS A 49 8.98 0.40 -7.28
CA LYS A 49 7.57 0.03 -7.22
C LYS A 49 6.85 0.82 -8.30
N ARG A 50 6.32 0.12 -9.31
CA ARG A 50 5.51 0.74 -10.36
C ARG A 50 4.13 1.07 -9.80
N GLU A 51 3.59 2.19 -10.23
CA GLU A 51 2.19 2.55 -10.01
C GLU A 51 1.32 1.43 -10.60
N ASN A 52 0.43 0.87 -9.78
CA ASN A 52 -0.42 -0.27 -10.16
C ASN A 52 -1.90 0.08 -9.97
N SER A 53 -2.23 1.37 -9.88
CA SER A 53 -3.59 1.83 -9.56
C SER A 53 -4.53 1.54 -10.72
N ALA A 54 -4.08 1.82 -11.96
CA ALA A 54 -4.85 1.51 -13.15
C ALA A 54 -5.16 0.01 -13.24
N ALA A 55 -4.19 -0.85 -12.92
CA ALA A 55 -4.39 -2.30 -12.93
C ALA A 55 -5.33 -2.76 -11.80
N PHE A 56 -5.25 -2.16 -10.61
CA PHE A 56 -6.16 -2.46 -9.52
C PHE A 56 -7.60 -2.08 -9.87
N LYS A 57 -7.82 -0.87 -10.41
CA LYS A 57 -9.14 -0.43 -10.88
C LYS A 57 -9.68 -1.32 -12.00
N ALA A 58 -8.85 -1.71 -12.95
CA ALA A 58 -9.27 -2.55 -14.07
C ALA A 58 -9.55 -4.01 -13.68
N LYS A 59 -8.89 -4.53 -12.64
CA LYS A 59 -9.00 -5.94 -12.24
C LYS A 59 -9.91 -6.15 -11.04
N GLU A 60 -9.62 -5.49 -9.93
CA GLU A 60 -10.28 -5.74 -8.65
C GLU A 60 -11.57 -4.93 -8.52
N MET A 61 -11.58 -3.67 -8.94
CA MET A 61 -12.80 -2.84 -8.92
C MET A 61 -13.80 -3.15 -10.03
N GLN A 62 -13.49 -4.12 -10.90
CA GLN A 62 -14.43 -4.69 -11.87
C GLN A 62 -14.88 -6.11 -11.50
N ASP A 63 -14.34 -6.70 -10.42
CA ASP A 63 -14.71 -8.05 -9.98
C ASP A 63 -16.14 -8.03 -9.39
N PRO A 64 -17.10 -8.78 -9.98
CA PRO A 64 -18.47 -8.85 -9.46
C PRO A 64 -18.55 -9.29 -8.01
N LYS A 65 -17.65 -10.18 -7.55
CA LYS A 65 -17.64 -10.65 -6.15
C LYS A 65 -17.27 -9.53 -5.20
N LEU A 66 -16.26 -8.74 -5.55
CA LEU A 66 -15.80 -7.61 -4.74
C LEU A 66 -16.85 -6.50 -4.72
N LEU A 67 -17.44 -6.18 -5.89
CA LEU A 67 -18.52 -5.20 -5.99
C LEU A 67 -19.73 -5.60 -5.14
N ALA A 68 -20.12 -6.88 -5.14
CA ALA A 68 -21.21 -7.36 -4.29
C ALA A 68 -20.93 -7.16 -2.79
N VAL A 69 -19.68 -7.33 -2.36
CA VAL A 69 -19.27 -7.04 -0.97
C VAL A 69 -19.38 -5.54 -0.68
N LEU A 70 -18.84 -4.69 -1.56
CA LEU A 70 -18.91 -3.24 -1.38
C LEU A 70 -20.37 -2.75 -1.36
N ASP A 71 -21.22 -3.22 -2.28
CA ASP A 71 -22.63 -2.86 -2.35
C ASP A 71 -23.41 -3.28 -1.10
N ALA A 72 -23.11 -4.44 -0.52
CA ALA A 72 -23.74 -4.89 0.72
C ALA A 72 -23.42 -3.96 1.91
N TYR A 73 -22.19 -3.44 1.98
CA TYR A 73 -21.75 -2.52 3.05
C TYR A 73 -21.99 -1.04 2.70
N LYS A 74 -22.27 -0.71 1.43
CA LYS A 74 -22.39 0.65 0.91
C LYS A 74 -23.31 1.56 1.73
N PRO A 75 -24.51 1.13 2.19
CA PRO A 75 -25.38 2.00 2.98
C PRO A 75 -24.73 2.42 4.31
N ARG A 76 -24.09 1.47 5.00
CA ARG A 76 -23.42 1.71 6.29
C ARG A 76 -22.14 2.50 6.13
N LEU A 77 -21.38 2.22 5.07
CA LEU A 77 -20.21 2.99 4.68
C LEU A 77 -20.59 4.43 4.36
N LYS A 78 -21.71 4.65 3.66
CA LYS A 78 -22.20 5.99 3.32
C LYS A 78 -22.64 6.75 4.56
N GLU A 79 -23.41 6.13 5.45
CA GLU A 79 -23.80 6.72 6.73
C GLU A 79 -22.57 7.11 7.57
N TRP A 80 -21.59 6.22 7.66
CA TRP A 80 -20.34 6.49 8.38
C TRP A 80 -19.57 7.66 7.75
N TYR A 81 -19.44 7.66 6.42
CA TYR A 81 -18.72 8.69 5.67
C TYR A 81 -19.37 10.05 5.82
N ASP A 82 -20.68 10.14 5.62
CA ASP A 82 -21.44 11.39 5.73
C ASP A 82 -21.37 11.96 7.15
N LYS A 83 -21.45 11.09 8.17
CA LYS A 83 -21.24 11.51 9.56
C LYS A 83 -19.83 12.06 9.77
N LYS A 84 -18.81 11.40 9.21
CA LYS A 84 -17.42 11.79 9.40
C LYS A 84 -17.05 13.10 8.74
N ILE A 85 -17.39 13.30 7.47
CA ILE A 85 -17.11 14.56 6.77
C ILE A 85 -17.88 15.76 7.37
N SER A 86 -19.01 15.50 8.04
CA SER A 86 -19.81 16.52 8.73
C SER A 86 -19.33 16.83 10.16
N ASP A 87 -18.41 16.03 10.71
CA ASP A 87 -17.91 16.14 12.08
C ASP A 87 -16.72 17.09 12.12
N ASP A 88 -16.96 18.35 12.48
CA ASP A 88 -15.96 19.42 12.54
C ASP A 88 -15.29 19.54 13.92
N SER A 89 -15.56 18.60 14.82
CA SER A 89 -15.19 18.65 16.24
C SER A 89 -13.78 18.17 16.55
N GLU A 90 -13.09 17.57 15.57
CA GLU A 90 -11.74 17.05 15.72
C GLU A 90 -10.93 17.20 14.42
N GLY A 91 -9.67 17.63 14.49
CA GLY A 91 -8.88 17.75 13.26
C GLY A 91 -7.90 18.91 13.25
N PRO A 92 -6.95 18.94 12.31
CA PRO A 92 -6.34 20.20 11.89
C PRO A 92 -7.34 21.09 11.12
N ARG A 93 -8.48 20.53 10.68
CA ARG A 93 -9.59 21.21 9.98
C ARG A 93 -10.79 21.55 10.90
N MET A 94 -10.58 21.69 12.21
CA MET A 94 -11.69 22.02 13.12
C MET A 94 -12.45 23.26 12.66
N GLY A 95 -13.78 23.16 12.58
CA GLY A 95 -14.66 24.23 12.09
C GLY A 95 -14.73 24.38 10.56
N ILE A 96 -14.12 23.49 9.78
CA ILE A 96 -14.22 23.45 8.31
C ILE A 96 -15.01 22.20 7.91
N ILE A 97 -16.25 22.41 7.46
CA ILE A 97 -17.08 21.34 6.89
C ILE A 97 -16.59 21.06 5.46
N SER A 98 -16.22 19.81 5.18
CA SER A 98 -15.79 19.33 3.87
C SER A 98 -16.82 18.32 3.35
N ASP A 99 -16.97 18.23 2.03
CA ASP A 99 -17.74 17.16 1.38
C ASP A 99 -16.88 15.92 1.09
N LYS A 100 -15.57 16.00 1.39
CA LYS A 100 -14.59 14.94 1.15
C LYS A 100 -13.77 14.61 2.40
N LEU A 101 -13.32 13.36 2.48
CA LEU A 101 -12.50 12.84 3.57
C LEU A 101 -11.04 13.28 3.42
N GLY A 102 -10.50 13.94 4.44
CA GLY A 102 -9.10 14.39 4.45
C GLY A 102 -8.12 13.28 4.85
N PHE A 103 -6.90 13.35 4.31
CA PHE A 103 -5.83 12.39 4.61
C PHE A 103 -5.48 12.27 6.10
N GLU A 104 -5.23 13.38 6.78
CA GLU A 104 -4.88 13.38 8.21
C GLU A 104 -6.02 12.85 9.08
N GLU A 105 -7.26 13.13 8.69
CA GLU A 105 -8.45 12.60 9.35
C GLU A 105 -8.54 11.08 9.18
N TRP A 106 -8.32 10.59 7.95
CA TRP A 106 -8.33 9.16 7.66
C TRP A 106 -7.26 8.40 8.46
N LEU A 107 -6.07 8.96 8.59
CA LEU A 107 -5.02 8.35 9.41
C LEU A 107 -5.39 8.28 10.89
N ARG A 108 -6.04 9.33 11.43
CA ARG A 108 -6.54 9.31 12.81
C ARG A 108 -7.63 8.25 13.02
N VAL A 109 -8.52 8.07 12.05
CA VAL A 109 -9.53 7.00 12.09
C VAL A 109 -8.85 5.64 12.16
N CYS A 110 -7.89 5.38 11.26
CA CYS A 110 -7.17 4.11 11.20
C CYS A 110 -6.41 3.80 12.48
N ASP A 111 -5.82 4.81 13.13
CA ASP A 111 -5.10 4.69 14.40
C ASP A 111 -6.07 4.47 15.57
N ARG A 112 -7.12 5.28 15.70
CA ARG A 112 -8.10 5.17 16.80
C ARG A 112 -8.93 3.89 16.78
N GLN A 113 -9.23 3.36 15.59
CA GLN A 113 -9.98 2.11 15.43
C GLN A 113 -9.08 0.87 15.50
N ASP A 114 -7.78 1.02 15.75
CA ASP A 114 -6.80 -0.07 15.86
C ASP A 114 -6.79 -1.00 14.63
N ILE A 115 -7.00 -0.42 13.45
CA ILE A 115 -7.06 -1.16 12.17
C ILE A 115 -5.66 -1.44 11.63
N VAL A 116 -4.65 -0.74 12.16
CA VAL A 116 -3.25 -0.80 11.75
C VAL A 116 -2.46 -1.53 12.82
N GLY A 117 -1.72 -2.57 12.42
CA GLY A 117 -1.05 -3.46 13.36
C GLY A 117 -0.43 -4.66 12.67
N GLU A 118 0.07 -5.58 13.50
CA GLU A 118 0.56 -6.88 13.09
C GLU A 118 -0.19 -7.96 13.88
N TRP A 119 -0.64 -9.00 13.20
CA TRP A 119 -1.41 -10.08 13.80
C TRP A 119 -0.85 -11.42 13.32
N GLU A 120 -0.93 -12.41 14.19
CA GLU A 120 -0.46 -13.77 13.93
C GLU A 120 -1.47 -14.76 14.49
N VAL A 121 -1.91 -15.70 13.66
CA VAL A 121 -2.81 -16.78 14.09
C VAL A 121 -2.24 -18.14 13.68
N GLU A 122 -2.50 -19.15 14.51
CA GLU A 122 -2.26 -20.55 14.13
C GLU A 122 -3.34 -20.99 13.13
N GLN A 123 -2.90 -21.52 12.00
CA GLN A 123 -3.77 -22.12 11.00
C GLN A 123 -4.36 -23.43 11.53
N MET A 124 -5.69 -23.54 11.46
CA MET A 124 -6.45 -24.71 11.88
C MET A 124 -6.94 -25.49 10.65
N SER A 125 -7.11 -26.80 10.82
CA SER A 125 -7.50 -27.73 9.75
C SER A 125 -8.46 -28.80 10.25
N GLU A 126 -9.42 -29.20 9.41
CA GLU A 126 -10.27 -30.38 9.62
C GLU A 126 -9.53 -31.69 9.33
N ILE A 127 -8.43 -31.63 8.58
CA ILE A 127 -7.62 -32.80 8.23
C ILE A 127 -6.76 -33.16 9.45
N THR A 128 -7.22 -34.14 10.23
CA THR A 128 -6.51 -34.60 11.42
C THR A 128 -5.27 -35.42 11.05
N GLY A 129 -4.13 -35.11 11.66
CA GLY A 129 -2.90 -35.92 11.58
C GLY A 129 -1.89 -35.49 10.50
N ASP A 130 -2.19 -34.47 9.69
CA ASP A 130 -1.25 -33.90 8.72
C ASP A 130 -0.58 -32.65 9.30
N GLU A 131 0.69 -32.77 9.68
CA GLU A 131 1.49 -31.66 10.24
C GLU A 131 1.75 -30.53 9.23
N SER A 132 1.63 -30.79 7.92
CA SER A 132 1.80 -29.75 6.89
C SER A 132 0.65 -28.73 6.84
N THR A 133 -0.48 -29.07 7.48
CA THR A 133 -1.67 -28.20 7.57
C THR A 133 -1.65 -27.25 8.76
N LYS A 134 -0.59 -27.32 9.59
CA LYS A 134 -0.37 -26.45 10.74
C LYS A 134 0.71 -25.44 10.42
N GLY A 135 0.43 -24.16 10.67
CA GLY A 135 1.41 -23.10 10.49
C GLY A 135 0.91 -21.77 11.01
N ASN A 136 1.84 -20.89 11.38
CA ASN A 136 1.47 -19.55 11.81
C ASN A 136 1.36 -18.63 10.60
N VAL A 137 0.21 -17.97 10.48
CA VAL A 137 -0.05 -16.98 9.44
C VAL A 137 0.03 -15.60 10.04
N LYS A 138 0.97 -14.79 9.53
CA LYS A 138 1.17 -13.41 9.95
C LYS A 138 0.67 -12.43 8.89
N THR A 139 -0.15 -11.47 9.31
CA THR A 139 -0.60 -10.33 8.48
C THR A 139 -0.16 -9.02 9.11
N ARG A 140 -0.13 -7.97 8.30
CA ARG A 140 0.29 -6.65 8.71
C ARG A 140 -0.43 -5.61 7.88
N LEU A 141 -0.95 -4.59 8.55
CA LEU A 141 -1.28 -3.32 7.93
C LEU A 141 -0.47 -2.24 8.62
N SER A 142 0.28 -1.44 7.85
CA SER A 142 1.11 -0.38 8.42
C SER A 142 0.68 0.98 7.91
N ILE A 143 0.93 2.04 8.68
CA ILE A 143 0.64 3.43 8.27
C ILE A 143 1.17 3.75 6.87
N PRO A 144 2.42 3.40 6.48
CA PRO A 144 2.89 3.63 5.11
C PRO A 144 2.04 2.94 4.03
N THR A 145 1.49 1.76 4.33
CA THR A 145 0.58 1.04 3.44
C THR A 145 -0.75 1.76 3.31
N VAL A 146 -1.35 2.20 4.44
CA VAL A 146 -2.58 2.99 4.44
C VAL A 146 -2.41 4.28 3.65
N LYS A 147 -1.28 4.97 3.85
CA LYS A 147 -0.92 6.18 3.10
C LYS A 147 -0.87 5.91 1.59
N ALA A 148 -0.20 4.84 1.18
CA ALA A 148 -0.15 4.45 -0.23
C ALA A 148 -1.54 4.12 -0.79
N CYS A 149 -2.36 3.36 -0.07
CA CYS A 149 -3.72 3.04 -0.49
C CYS A 149 -4.58 4.30 -0.69
N PHE A 150 -4.46 5.29 0.19
CA PHE A 150 -5.17 6.56 0.06
C PHE A 150 -4.73 7.32 -1.18
N MET A 151 -3.42 7.56 -1.33
CA MET A 151 -2.87 8.32 -2.47
C MET A 151 -3.17 7.63 -3.80
N ASP A 152 -3.08 6.30 -3.85
CA ASP A 152 -3.32 5.52 -5.07
C ASP A 152 -4.81 5.46 -5.45
N SER A 153 -5.72 5.83 -4.54
CA SER A 153 -7.17 5.86 -4.80
C SER A 153 -7.66 7.19 -5.36
N GLN A 154 -6.88 8.27 -5.16
CA GLN A 154 -7.20 9.59 -5.70
C GLN A 154 -7.22 9.57 -7.23
N ASN A 155 -8.16 10.30 -7.83
CA ASN A 155 -8.15 10.50 -9.27
C ASN A 155 -6.91 11.31 -9.70
N GLN A 156 -6.14 10.79 -10.65
CA GLN A 156 -4.90 11.40 -11.14
C GLN A 156 -5.10 12.78 -11.77
N GLU A 157 -6.30 13.09 -12.28
CA GLU A 157 -6.63 14.44 -12.77
C GLU A 157 -6.62 15.50 -11.67
N GLN A 158 -6.84 15.10 -10.41
CA GLN A 158 -6.76 16.00 -9.24
C GLN A 158 -5.31 16.25 -8.80
N LEU A 159 -4.34 15.45 -9.26
CA LEU A 159 -2.92 15.57 -8.96
C LEU A 159 -2.22 16.44 -10.03
N GLY A 160 -2.51 17.75 -10.02
CA GLY A 160 -1.86 18.71 -10.91
C GLY A 160 -0.33 18.72 -10.72
N VAL A 161 0.42 18.51 -11.81
CA VAL A 161 1.89 18.58 -11.82
C VAL A 161 2.33 20.02 -11.52
N GLY A 162 2.73 20.31 -10.27
CA GLY A 162 3.47 21.52 -9.92
C GLY A 162 2.78 22.58 -9.05
N GLN A 163 1.70 22.27 -8.34
CA GLN A 163 1.11 23.18 -7.33
C GLN A 163 0.78 22.49 -6.00
N ALA A 164 1.71 21.71 -5.46
CA ALA A 164 1.63 21.27 -4.08
C ALA A 164 2.54 22.16 -3.23
N ASP A 165 2.01 23.27 -2.72
CA ASP A 165 2.62 23.94 -1.57
C ASP A 165 2.56 22.99 -0.37
N SER A 166 3.52 23.09 0.55
CA SER A 166 3.74 22.14 1.67
C SER A 166 2.61 22.08 2.71
N THR A 167 1.52 22.81 2.48
CA THR A 167 0.26 22.84 3.25
C THR A 167 -0.96 22.32 2.47
N SER A 168 -0.75 21.65 1.32
CA SER A 168 -1.82 21.25 0.40
C SER A 168 -2.91 20.37 1.05
N GLU A 169 -4.08 20.98 1.22
CA GLU A 169 -5.37 20.38 1.54
C GLU A 169 -5.96 19.51 0.40
N GLN A 170 -5.17 19.16 -0.63
CA GLN A 170 -5.59 18.43 -1.84
C GLN A 170 -5.51 16.90 -1.71
N ALA A 171 -5.05 16.36 -0.57
CA ALA A 171 -5.10 14.92 -0.29
C ALA A 171 -6.47 14.54 0.31
N VAL A 172 -7.51 14.56 -0.53
CA VAL A 172 -8.89 14.20 -0.16
C VAL A 172 -9.41 13.05 -1.03
N LEU A 173 -10.36 12.27 -0.49
CA LEU A 173 -11.10 11.25 -1.24
C LEU A 173 -12.60 11.57 -1.19
N ASP A 174 -13.26 11.53 -2.34
CA ASP A 174 -14.73 11.41 -2.38
C ASP A 174 -15.19 10.01 -1.91
N PHE A 175 -16.49 9.77 -1.87
CA PHE A 175 -17.03 8.51 -1.35
C PHE A 175 -16.60 7.30 -2.18
N ASP A 176 -16.63 7.39 -3.52
CA ASP A 176 -16.29 6.28 -4.39
C ASP A 176 -14.77 6.01 -4.37
N GLU A 177 -13.95 7.06 -4.32
CA GLU A 177 -12.51 6.98 -4.11
C GLU A 177 -12.17 6.36 -2.73
N TRP A 178 -12.95 6.66 -1.70
CA TRP A 178 -12.79 6.06 -0.38
C TRP A 178 -13.19 4.58 -0.34
N LEU A 179 -14.23 4.16 -1.07
CA LEU A 179 -14.56 2.74 -1.24
C LEU A 179 -13.40 1.97 -1.89
N GLU A 180 -12.75 2.55 -2.90
CA GLU A 180 -11.56 1.97 -3.50
C GLU A 180 -10.39 1.90 -2.50
N CYS A 181 -10.20 2.93 -1.68
CA CYS A 181 -9.19 2.94 -0.62
C CYS A 181 -9.38 1.78 0.37
N LEU A 182 -10.62 1.54 0.81
CA LEU A 182 -10.97 0.41 1.68
C LEU A 182 -10.69 -0.93 0.99
N ALA A 183 -11.04 -1.07 -0.29
CA ALA A 183 -10.77 -2.29 -1.05
C ALA A 183 -9.26 -2.57 -1.15
N ARG A 184 -8.45 -1.55 -1.45
CA ARG A 184 -6.99 -1.65 -1.48
C ARG A 184 -6.41 -2.02 -0.12
N MET A 185 -6.91 -1.40 0.95
CA MET A 185 -6.48 -1.70 2.31
C MET A 185 -6.78 -3.14 2.71
N GLY A 186 -7.98 -3.66 2.41
CA GLY A 186 -8.32 -5.05 2.69
C GLY A 186 -7.41 -6.03 1.94
N CYS A 187 -7.21 -5.81 0.63
CA CYS A 187 -6.30 -6.61 -0.18
C CYS A 187 -4.84 -6.57 0.33
N ALA A 188 -4.39 -5.41 0.81
CA ALA A 188 -3.05 -5.24 1.38
C ALA A 188 -2.93 -5.89 2.77
N LYS A 189 -3.92 -5.71 3.66
CA LYS A 189 -3.93 -6.25 5.03
C LYS A 189 -3.80 -7.77 5.02
N TYR A 190 -4.60 -8.44 4.21
CA TYR A 190 -4.62 -9.91 4.10
C TYR A 190 -3.78 -10.43 2.93
N SER A 191 -2.80 -9.68 2.42
CA SER A 191 -2.01 -10.11 1.25
C SER A 191 -1.25 -11.41 1.48
N ALA A 192 -0.86 -11.69 2.75
CA ALA A 192 -0.16 -12.91 3.14
C ALA A 192 -1.06 -14.17 3.10
N ILE A 193 -2.38 -14.00 3.21
CA ILE A 193 -3.34 -15.10 3.18
C ILE A 193 -3.67 -15.40 1.72
N ARG A 194 -3.08 -16.48 1.18
CA ARG A 194 -3.23 -16.87 -0.23
C ARG A 194 -4.56 -17.56 -0.52
N GLN A 195 -5.17 -18.14 0.50
CA GLN A 195 -6.45 -18.86 0.42
C GLN A 195 -7.64 -17.90 0.26
N MET A 196 -7.49 -16.64 0.67
CA MET A 196 -8.53 -15.63 0.52
C MET A 196 -8.48 -15.00 -0.87
N GLU A 197 -9.61 -15.03 -1.57
CA GLU A 197 -9.83 -14.20 -2.76
C GLU A 197 -9.94 -12.71 -2.38
N PRO A 198 -9.69 -11.76 -3.30
CA PRO A 198 -9.78 -10.32 -3.04
C PRO A 198 -11.09 -9.89 -2.36
N ALA A 199 -12.24 -10.36 -2.85
CA ALA A 199 -13.53 -10.06 -2.26
C ALA A 199 -13.64 -10.49 -0.78
N ALA A 200 -13.09 -11.66 -0.42
CA ALA A 200 -13.07 -12.14 0.96
C ALA A 200 -12.16 -11.28 1.85
N LYS A 201 -11.04 -10.80 1.32
CA LYS A 201 -10.12 -9.88 2.04
C LYS A 201 -10.79 -8.55 2.34
N VAL A 202 -11.49 -7.99 1.36
CA VAL A 202 -12.24 -6.74 1.55
C VAL A 202 -13.36 -6.94 2.56
N LYS A 203 -14.11 -8.04 2.46
CA LYS A 203 -15.17 -8.36 3.42
C LYS A 203 -14.65 -8.44 4.85
N ALA A 204 -13.58 -9.21 5.08
CA ALA A 204 -12.93 -9.34 6.39
C ALA A 204 -12.46 -7.98 6.93
N CYS A 205 -11.91 -7.13 6.06
CA CYS A 205 -11.48 -5.78 6.43
C CYS A 205 -12.66 -4.91 6.87
N LEU A 206 -13.80 -5.01 6.19
CA LEU A 206 -15.02 -4.26 6.53
C LEU A 206 -15.67 -4.77 7.82
N GLN A 207 -15.70 -6.09 8.02
CA GLN A 207 -16.16 -6.70 9.27
C GLN A 207 -15.31 -6.21 10.45
N ASN A 208 -13.99 -6.15 10.29
CA ASN A 208 -13.10 -5.59 11.30
C ASN A 208 -13.32 -4.08 11.51
N PHE A 209 -13.43 -3.31 10.42
CA PHE A 209 -13.68 -1.85 10.48
C PHE A 209 -14.95 -1.49 11.26
N PHE A 210 -16.02 -2.27 11.10
CA PHE A 210 -17.28 -2.06 11.82
C PHE A 210 -17.36 -2.78 13.18
N GLY A 211 -16.32 -3.49 13.60
CA GLY A 211 -16.30 -4.24 14.86
C GLY A 211 -17.24 -5.46 14.87
N GLU A 212 -17.58 -6.00 13.70
CA GLU A 212 -18.39 -7.23 13.56
C GLU A 212 -17.59 -8.49 13.83
N SER A 213 -16.27 -8.43 13.60
CA SER A 213 -15.35 -9.53 13.84
C SER A 213 -13.98 -8.98 14.21
N SER A 214 -13.29 -9.65 15.12
CA SER A 214 -11.90 -9.34 15.44
C SER A 214 -10.97 -9.71 14.28
N GLU A 215 -9.79 -9.12 14.25
CA GLU A 215 -8.81 -9.41 13.21
C GLU A 215 -8.38 -10.89 13.22
N GLU A 216 -8.24 -11.48 14.41
CA GLU A 216 -7.88 -12.89 14.55
C GLU A 216 -8.99 -13.82 14.02
N GLU A 217 -10.26 -13.50 14.26
CA GLU A 217 -11.39 -14.27 13.72
C GLU A 217 -11.41 -14.24 12.19
N CYS A 218 -11.27 -13.03 11.61
CA CYS A 218 -11.15 -12.85 10.17
C CYS A 218 -9.99 -13.67 9.57
N MET A 219 -8.83 -13.69 10.24
CA MET A 219 -7.67 -14.47 9.79
C MET A 219 -7.90 -15.97 9.93
N ARG A 220 -8.49 -16.44 11.03
CA ARG A 220 -8.77 -17.86 11.25
C ARG A 220 -9.76 -18.38 10.23
N GLU A 221 -10.85 -17.67 9.98
CA GLU A 221 -11.82 -18.04 8.94
C GLU A 221 -11.18 -18.07 7.55
N GLY A 222 -10.35 -17.08 7.23
CA GLY A 222 -9.67 -16.98 5.94
C GLY A 222 -8.56 -18.00 5.71
N THR A 223 -8.01 -18.59 6.78
CA THR A 223 -6.91 -19.56 6.72
C THR A 223 -7.36 -21.00 6.96
N TYR A 224 -8.61 -21.21 7.37
CA TYR A 224 -9.13 -22.52 7.75
C TYR A 224 -9.13 -23.53 6.59
N ILE A 225 -8.51 -24.69 6.81
CA ILE A 225 -8.46 -25.78 5.82
C ILE A 225 -9.62 -26.74 6.08
N ARG A 226 -10.54 -26.84 5.11
CA ARG A 226 -11.68 -27.77 5.16
C ARG A 226 -11.35 -29.08 4.46
N ALA A 227 -11.87 -30.19 4.97
CA ALA A 227 -11.84 -31.48 4.28
C ALA A 227 -12.83 -31.43 3.11
N VAL A 228 -12.32 -31.67 1.90
CA VAL A 228 -13.11 -31.72 0.65
C VAL A 228 -13.52 -33.15 0.34
#